data_AF-A0A6P1BXY0-F1
#
_entry.id   AF-A0A6P1BXY0-F1
#
_cell.length_a   1.000
_cell.length_b   1.000
_cell.length_c   1.000
_cell.angle_alpha   90.00
_cell.angle_beta   90.00
_cell.angle_gamma   90.00
#
_symmetry.space_group_name_H-M   'P 1'
#
loop_
_entity.id
_entity.type
_entity.pdbx_description
1 polymer ?
#
loop_
_entity_poly.entity_id
_entity_poly.type
_entity_poly.pdbx_seq_one_letter_code
_entity_poly.pdbx_strand_id
1 'polypeptide(L)' 'TDLRTLAATIKARWICEQAHQQLKEELGLDHFEGRSWKGLHRPALMTMIAYAFLQHRRLAHAGRKKKNQR' A
#
# COMPACT_ATOMS: atom_id res chain seq x y z
N THR A 1 1.04 -28.52 -4.50
CA THR A 1 1.75 -27.24 -4.25
C THR A 1 2.56 -27.39 -3.00
N ASP A 2 3.86 -27.08 -3.05
CA ASP A 2 4.71 -27.11 -1.86
C ASP A 2 4.25 -26.07 -0.81
N LEU A 3 4.39 -26.38 0.47
CA LEU A 3 3.94 -25.53 1.58
C LEU A 3 4.57 -24.12 1.51
N ARG A 4 5.84 -24.02 1.10
CA ARG A 4 6.53 -22.74 0.94
C ARG A 4 5.92 -21.91 -0.17
N THR A 5 5.50 -22.55 -1.27
CA THR A 5 4.83 -21.87 -2.39
C THR A 5 3.48 -21.33 -1.94
N LEU A 6 2.70 -22.14 -1.23
CA LEU A 6 1.41 -21.71 -0.70
C LEU A 6 1.54 -20.52 0.27
N ALA A 7 2.48 -20.59 1.21
CA ALA A 7 2.73 -19.51 2.16
C ALA A 7 3.19 -18.21 1.48
N ALA A 8 4.02 -18.30 0.44
CA ALA A 8 4.45 -17.14 -0.34
C ALA A 8 3.28 -16.49 -1.08
N THR A 9 2.41 -17.29 -1.71
CA THR A 9 1.22 -16.79 -2.41
C THR A 9 0.24 -16.09 -1.46
N ILE A 10 -0.01 -16.69 -0.29
CA ILE A 10 -0.89 -16.07 0.73
C ILE A 10 -0.31 -14.74 1.20
N LYS A 11 1.00 -14.68 1.46
CA LYS A 11 1.66 -13.43 1.87
C LYS A 11 1.59 -12.36 0.77
N ALA A 12 1.78 -12.74 -0.49
CA ALA A 12 1.67 -11.81 -1.61
C ALA A 12 0.27 -11.21 -1.71
N ARG A 13 -0.77 -12.04 -1.57
CA ARG A 13 -2.18 -11.59 -1.55
C ARG A 13 -2.45 -10.63 -0.39
N TRP A 14 -1.94 -10.94 0.80
CA TRP A 14 -2.10 -10.10 1.98
C TRP A 14 -1.53 -8.69 1.80
N ILE A 15 -0.40 -8.55 1.10
CA ILE A 15 0.21 -7.22 0.83
C ILE A 15 -0.75 -6.32 0.04
N CYS A 16 -1.52 -6.87 -0.91
CA CYS A 16 -2.52 -6.11 -1.66
C CYS A 16 -3.66 -5.64 -0.76
N GLU A 17 -4.14 -6.49 0.14
CA GLU A 17 -5.21 -6.16 1.10
C GLU A 17 -4.74 -5.09 2.08
N GLN A 18 -3.50 -5.20 2.57
CA GLN A 18 -2.89 -4.21 3.44
C GLN A 18 -2.74 -2.85 2.72
N ALA A 19 -2.27 -2.83 1.47
CA ALA A 19 -2.15 -1.60 0.69
C ALA A 19 -3.52 -0.91 0.51
N HIS A 20 -4.56 -1.70 0.26
CA HIS A 20 -5.94 -1.21 0.14
C HIS A 20 -6.48 -0.64 1.45
N GLN A 21 -6.20 -1.28 2.58
CA GLN A 21 -6.55 -0.74 3.91
C GLN A 21 -5.85 0.60 4.16
N GLN A 22 -4.55 0.71 3.91
CA GLN A 22 -3.81 1.97 4.10
C GLN A 22 -4.33 3.09 3.20
N LEU A 23 -4.68 2.79 1.95
CA LEU A 23 -5.28 3.76 1.03
C LEU A 23 -6.61 4.30 1.54
N LYS A 24 -7.43 3.45 2.17
CA LYS A 24 -8.70 3.85 2.78
C LYS A 24 -8.50 4.63 4.06
N GLU A 25 -7.91 4.00 5.07
CA GLU A 25 -7.89 4.49 6.45
C GLU A 25 -6.87 5.61 6.68
N GLU A 26 -5.65 5.49 6.14
CA GLU A 26 -4.58 6.46 6.38
C GLU A 26 -4.63 7.65 5.39
N LEU A 27 -5.11 7.41 4.17
CA LEU A 27 -5.07 8.38 3.07
C LEU A 27 -6.45 8.92 2.67
N GLY A 28 -7.51 8.47 3.35
CA GLY A 28 -8.85 9.05 3.25
C GLY A 28 -9.62 8.70 1.98
N LEU A 29 -9.28 7.59 1.30
CA LEU A 29 -10.03 7.15 0.12
C LEU A 29 -11.49 6.75 0.47
N ASP A 30 -11.75 6.38 1.71
CA ASP A 30 -13.09 6.05 2.24
C ASP A 30 -13.95 7.28 2.56
N HIS A 31 -13.37 8.48 2.59
CA HIS A 31 -14.10 9.73 2.79
C HIS A 31 -14.80 10.24 1.52
N PHE A 32 -14.63 9.57 0.39
CA PHE A 32 -15.31 9.94 -0.86
C PHE A 32 -16.76 9.43 -0.87
N GLU A 33 -17.71 10.35 -0.79
CA GLU A 33 -19.16 10.04 -0.77
C GLU A 33 -19.82 10.05 -2.16
N GLY A 34 -19.07 10.36 -3.22
CA GLY A 34 -19.59 10.42 -4.57
C GLY A 34 -19.89 9.03 -5.16
N ARG A 35 -20.83 8.96 -6.11
CA ARG A 35 -21.24 7.70 -6.77
C ARG A 35 -20.85 7.61 -8.24
N SER A 36 -19.90 8.44 -8.68
CA SER A 36 -19.39 8.39 -10.05
C SER A 36 -17.92 8.01 -10.09
N TRP A 37 -17.57 7.14 -11.03
CA TRP A 37 -16.18 6.78 -11.30
C TRP A 37 -15.32 8.01 -11.63
N LYS A 38 -15.88 8.94 -12.41
CA LYS A 38 -15.22 10.20 -12.76
C LYS A 38 -14.90 11.05 -11.52
N GLY A 39 -15.80 11.07 -10.53
CA GLY A 39 -15.57 11.74 -9.25
C GLY A 39 -14.52 11.05 -8.39
N LEU A 40 -14.47 9.71 -8.39
CA LEU A 40 -13.52 8.92 -7.60
C LEU A 40 -12.10 8.92 -8.18
N HIS A 41 -11.96 9.06 -9.49
CA HIS A 41 -10.68 8.89 -10.19
C HIS A 41 -9.58 9.82 -9.67
N ARG A 42 -9.90 11.09 -9.42
CA ARG A 42 -8.92 12.08 -8.96
C ARG A 42 -8.48 11.80 -7.50
N PRO A 43 -9.38 11.62 -6.52
CA PRO A 43 -9.01 11.17 -5.17
C PRO A 43 -8.19 9.88 -5.18
N ALA A 44 -8.63 8.85 -5.92
CA ALA A 44 -7.92 7.56 -6.00
C ALA A 44 -6.50 7.70 -6.54
N LEU A 45 -6.30 8.50 -7.60
CA LEU A 45 -4.96 8.75 -8.14
C LEU A 45 -4.07 9.46 -7.12
N MET A 46 -4.60 10.48 -6.43
CA MET A 46 -3.82 11.23 -5.45
C MET A 46 -3.43 10.36 -4.25
N THR A 47 -4.34 9.53 -3.73
CA THR A 47 -4.02 8.61 -2.63
C THR A 47 -3.02 7.53 -3.04
N MET A 48 -3.12 7.00 -4.27
CA MET A 48 -2.12 6.06 -4.79
C MET A 48 -0.72 6.67 -4.90
N ILE A 49 -0.60 7.93 -5.35
CA ILE A 49 0.69 8.64 -5.42
C ILE A 49 1.25 8.88 -4.01
N ALA A 50 0.40 9.32 -3.07
CA ALA A 50 0.81 9.52 -1.68
C ALA A 50 1.29 8.21 -1.03
N TYR A 51 0.57 7.12 -1.27
CA TYR A 51 0.96 5.78 -0.82
C TYR A 51 2.33 5.37 -1.38
N ALA A 52 2.54 5.54 -2.69
CA ALA A 52 3.81 5.20 -3.34
C ALA A 52 4.98 6.02 -2.76
N PHE A 53 4.77 7.31 -2.49
CA PHE A 53 5.75 8.17 -1.85
C PHE A 53 6.10 7.70 -0.43
N LEU A 54 5.10 7.37 0.39
CA LEU A 54 5.31 6.85 1.74
C LEU A 54 6.08 5.52 1.71
N GLN A 55 5.74 4.63 0.78
CA GLN A 55 6.42 3.35 0.63
C GLN A 55 7.89 3.54 0.22
N HIS A 56 8.16 4.47 -0.71
CA HIS A 56 9.53 4.83 -1.08
C HIS A 56 10.33 5.32 0.14
N ARG A 57 9.73 6.17 0.98
CA ARG A 57 10.36 6.67 2.21
C ARG A 57 10.60 5.56 3.24
N ARG A 58 9.64 4.65 3.43
CA ARG A 58 9.76 3.50 4.36
C ARG A 58 10.92 2.58 3.94
N LEU A 59 11.03 2.28 2.64
CA LEU A 59 12.12 1.46 2.10
C LEU A 59 13.50 2.12 2.28
N ALA A 60 13.61 3.43 2.00
CA ALA A 60 14.84 4.18 2.22
C ALA A 60 15.27 4.18 3.71
N HIS A 61 14.31 4.32 4.62
CA HIS A 61 14.59 4.29 6.06
C HIS A 61 15.00 2.88 6.56
N ALA A 62 14.35 1.83 6.08
CA ALA A 62 14.71 0.45 6.39
C ALA A 62 16.13 0.10 5.90
N GLY A 63 16.49 0.56 4.70
CA GLY A 63 17.85 0.42 4.16
C GLY A 63 18.91 1.11 5.02
N ARG A 64 18.60 2.31 5.55
CA ARG A 64 19.49 3.04 6.48
C ARG A 64 19.68 2.30 7.81
N LYS A 65 18.60 1.79 8.42
CA LYS A 65 18.72 0.98 9.65
C LYS A 65 19.60 -0.24 9.47
N LYS A 66 19.48 -0.94 8.33
CA LYS A 66 20.32 -2.11 8.02
C LYS A 66 21.81 -1.76 7.86
N LYS A 67 22.13 -0.56 7.33
CA LYS A 67 23.51 -0.07 7.22
C LYS A 67 24.10 0.32 8.59
N ASN A 68 23.30 0.85 9.50
CA ASN A 68 23.74 1.27 10.83
C ASN A 68 23.90 0.10 11.84
N GLN A 69 23.39 -1.09 11.50
CA GLN A 69 23.52 -2.32 12.30
C GLN A 69 24.63 -3.26 11.81
N ARG A 70 25.34 -2.88 10.75
CA ARG A 70 26.53 -3.58 10.22
C ARG A 70 27.76 -2.78 10.60
#